data_AF-A0A3S0ETV9-F1
#
_entry.id   AF-A0A3S0ETV9-F1
#
_cell.length_a   1.000
_cell.length_b   1.000
_cell.length_c   1.000
_cell.angle_alpha   90.00
_cell.angle_beta   90.00
_cell.angle_gamma   90.00
#
_symmetry.space_group_name_H-M   'P 1'
#
loop_
_entity.id
_entity.type
_entity.pdbx_description
1 polymer ?
#
loop_
_entity_poly.entity_id
_entity_poly.type
_entity_poly.pdbx_seq_one_letter_code
_entity_poly.pdbx_strand_id
1 'polypeptide(L)'
;MDGHSFWPLIQITTTPCTFGGSRVWFQCPRCHGRCAKLFLRSGHFRCRKCNQISYQTQSEDVIGRMWIAQARIENRLGDHLSRPKFMRQKTYDSLRARYWDLEATREDAFCDFAARLGLLR
;
A
#
# COMPACT_ATOMS: atom_id res chain seq x y z
N MET A 1 26.64 -8.41 -23.89
CA MET A 1 25.68 -7.93 -22.87
C MET A 1 25.95 -8.77 -21.66
N ASP A 2 26.89 -8.31 -20.84
CA ASP A 2 27.57 -9.18 -19.89
C ASP A 2 26.75 -9.23 -18.61
N GLY A 3 26.11 -10.38 -18.42
CA GLY A 3 25.31 -10.70 -17.24
C GLY A 3 26.20 -10.91 -16.02
N HIS A 4 26.78 -9.83 -15.51
CA HIS A 4 27.41 -9.86 -14.20
C HIS A 4 26.33 -9.98 -13.14
N SER A 5 26.13 -11.21 -12.64
CA SER A 5 25.38 -11.51 -11.44
C SER A 5 26.01 -10.79 -10.25
N PHE A 6 25.60 -9.54 -10.01
CA PHE A 6 26.00 -8.80 -8.84
C PHE A 6 25.16 -9.31 -7.67
N TRP A 7 25.78 -10.04 -6.75
CA TRP A 7 25.19 -10.42 -5.47
C TRP A 7 25.65 -9.40 -4.42
N PRO A 8 25.00 -8.23 -4.29
CA PRO A 8 25.40 -7.27 -3.27
C PRO A 8 25.23 -7.91 -1.89
N LEU A 9 26.32 -7.96 -1.12
CA LEU A 9 26.29 -8.35 0.29
C LEU A 9 25.39 -7.37 1.07
N ILE A 10 24.23 -7.84 1.52
CA ILE A 10 23.29 -7.05 2.32
C ILE A 10 23.53 -7.41 3.79
N GLN A 11 23.98 -6.43 4.56
CA GLN A 11 24.18 -6.60 6.00
C GLN A 11 22.84 -6.73 6.74
N ILE A 12 22.78 -7.66 7.68
CA ILE A 12 21.62 -7.90 8.54
C ILE A 12 22.00 -7.51 9.96
N THR A 13 21.14 -6.75 10.63
CA THR A 13 21.32 -6.34 12.02
C THR A 13 20.07 -6.67 12.82
N THR A 14 20.20 -6.78 14.14
CA THR A 14 19.08 -7.09 15.03
C THR A 14 18.91 -6.01 16.09
N THR A 15 17.69 -5.83 16.57
CA THR A 15 17.38 -5.03 17.76
C THR A 15 16.55 -5.87 18.73
N PRO A 16 16.83 -5.86 20.04
CA PRO A 16 16.01 -6.57 21.02
C PRO A 16 14.58 -6.01 21.07
N CYS A 17 13.61 -6.87 21.32
CA CYS A 17 12.19 -6.50 21.47
C CYS A 17 11.79 -6.50 22.96
N THR A 18 10.93 -5.57 23.37
CA THR A 18 10.51 -5.36 24.77
C THR A 18 9.91 -6.60 25.43
N PHE A 19 9.14 -7.41 24.69
CA PHE A 19 8.48 -8.61 25.20
C PHE A 19 9.23 -9.91 24.83
N GLY A 20 10.52 -9.82 24.54
CA GLY A 20 11.37 -10.94 24.13
C GLY A 20 11.52 -11.06 22.61
N GLY A 21 12.57 -11.76 22.19
CA GLY A 21 12.95 -11.93 20.78
C GLY A 21 13.79 -10.77 20.21
N SER A 22 14.08 -10.85 18.92
CA SER A 22 14.80 -9.80 18.20
C SER A 22 14.13 -9.47 16.88
N ARG A 23 14.12 -8.18 16.54
CA ARG A 23 13.67 -7.71 15.23
C ARG A 23 14.86 -7.64 14.30
N VAL A 24 14.78 -8.41 13.21
CA VAL A 24 15.78 -8.45 12.14
C VAL A 24 15.55 -7.27 11.18
N TRP A 25 16.65 -6.64 10.77
CA TRP A 25 16.67 -5.48 9.88
C TRP A 25 17.72 -5.66 8.79
N PHE A 26 17.41 -5.21 7.58
CA PHE A 26 18.44 -4.97 6.58
C PHE A 26 19.12 -3.63 6.84
N GLN A 27 20.42 -3.56 6.60
CA GLN A 27 21.15 -2.31 6.54
C GLN A 27 21.18 -1.79 5.10
N CYS A 28 20.76 -0.56 4.88
CA CYS A 28 20.82 0.06 3.56
C CYS A 28 22.27 0.22 3.10
N PRO A 29 22.68 -0.30 1.93
CA PRO A 29 24.05 -0.16 1.44
C PRO A 29 24.49 1.29 1.15
N ARG A 30 23.55 2.23 1.00
CA ARG A 30 23.84 3.63 0.69
C ARG A 30 23.88 4.54 1.93
N CYS A 31 22.91 4.42 2.83
CA CYS A 31 22.81 5.30 4.00
C CYS A 31 23.09 4.61 5.33
N HIS A 32 23.40 3.32 5.31
CA HIS A 32 23.67 2.47 6.48
C HIS A 32 22.55 2.43 7.54
N GLY A 33 21.39 3.03 7.26
CA GLY A 33 20.22 2.98 8.12
C GLY A 33 19.54 1.60 8.10
N ARG A 34 18.96 1.23 9.25
CA ARG A 34 18.16 -0.01 9.38
C ARG A 34 16.81 0.15 8.70
N CYS A 35 16.40 -0.85 7.93
CA CYS A 35 15.11 -0.87 7.24
C CYS A 35 14.56 -2.30 7.09
N ALA A 36 13.23 -2.43 7.07
CA ALA A 36 12.58 -3.73 6.93
C ALA A 36 12.54 -4.25 5.48
N LYS A 37 12.68 -3.34 4.50
CA LYS A 37 12.62 -3.65 3.07
C LYS A 37 13.68 -2.87 2.32
N LEU A 38 14.38 -3.55 1.43
CA LEU A 38 15.19 -2.96 0.37
C LEU A 38 14.45 -3.09 -0.95
N PHE A 39 14.64 -2.12 -1.82
CA PHE A 39 13.99 -2.06 -3.13
C PHE A 39 15.06 -2.13 -4.21
N LEU A 40 14.85 -3.00 -5.20
CA LEU A 40 15.69 -3.06 -6.39
C LEU A 40 15.27 -1.95 -7.36
N ARG A 41 16.16 -0.99 -7.60
CA ARG A 41 15.97 0.07 -8.62
C ARG A 41 17.31 0.35 -9.28
N SER A 42 17.32 0.39 -10.62
CA SER A 42 18.54 0.64 -11.41
C SER A 42 19.71 -0.29 -11.02
N GLY A 43 19.44 -1.58 -10.80
CA GLY A 43 20.47 -2.57 -10.45
C GLY A 43 20.97 -2.55 -9.01
N HIS A 44 20.42 -1.70 -8.13
CA HIS A 44 20.87 -1.60 -6.73
C HIS A 44 19.74 -1.80 -5.72
N PHE A 45 20.01 -2.62 -4.69
CA PHE A 45 19.15 -2.72 -3.50
C PHE A 45 19.42 -1.56 -2.54
N ARG A 46 18.44 -0.70 -2.32
CA ARG A 46 18.54 0.45 -1.39
C ARG A 46 17.23 0.67 -0.64
N CYS A 47 17.29 1.40 0.47
CA CYS A 47 16.09 1.73 1.24
C CYS A 47 15.19 2.72 0.47
N ARG A 48 13.92 2.80 0.88
CA ARG A 48 12.91 3.69 0.29
C ARG A 48 13.40 5.13 0.12
N LYS A 49 14.01 5.70 1.17
CA LYS A 49 14.52 7.09 1.18
C LYS A 49 15.63 7.29 0.13
N CYS A 50 16.59 6.35 0.09
CA CYS A 50 17.70 6.39 -0.85
C CYS A 50 17.29 6.21 -2.31
N ASN A 51 16.21 5.48 -2.57
CA ASN A 51 15.64 5.32 -3.91
C ASN A 51 14.54 6.35 -4.22
N GLN A 52 14.26 7.28 -3.30
CA GLN A 52 13.19 8.28 -3.42
C GLN A 52 11.84 7.68 -3.84
N ILE A 53 11.50 6.53 -3.26
CA ILE A 53 10.26 5.81 -3.57
C ILE A 53 9.13 6.46 -2.76
N SER A 54 8.17 7.09 -3.44
CA SER A 54 6.90 7.53 -2.84
C SER A 54 6.10 6.34 -2.33
N TYR A 55 5.24 6.54 -1.34
CA TYR A 55 4.21 5.52 -1.08
C TYR A 55 3.28 5.47 -2.28
N GLN A 56 2.76 4.29 -2.64
CA GLN A 56 1.79 4.15 -3.73
C GLN A 56 0.68 5.18 -3.60
N THR A 57 0.07 5.29 -2.42
CA THR A 57 -1.00 6.26 -2.13
C THR A 57 -0.65 7.73 -2.38
N GLN A 58 0.64 8.10 -2.44
CA GLN A 58 1.10 9.47 -2.74
C GLN A 58 1.24 9.74 -4.23
N SER A 59 1.24 8.70 -5.06
CA SER A 59 1.34 8.79 -6.53
C SER A 59 0.04 8.46 -7.25
N GLU A 60 -0.99 8.01 -6.52
CA GLU A 60 -2.32 7.75 -7.05
C GLU A 60 -3.12 9.04 -7.19
N ASP A 61 -3.93 9.12 -8.26
CA ASP A 61 -4.93 10.17 -8.45
C ASP A 61 -6.13 9.99 -7.49
N VAL A 62 -7.16 10.82 -7.64
CA VAL A 62 -8.34 10.76 -6.75
C VAL A 62 -9.03 9.40 -6.84
N ILE A 63 -9.19 8.86 -8.06
CA ILE A 63 -9.88 7.59 -8.32
C ILE A 63 -9.05 6.41 -7.80
N GLY A 64 -7.75 6.38 -8.06
CA GLY A 64 -6.83 5.37 -7.56
C GLY A 64 -6.79 5.31 -6.04
N ARG A 65 -6.80 6.47 -5.37
CA ARG A 65 -6.91 6.52 -3.89
C ARG A 65 -8.22 5.93 -3.38
N MET A 66 -9.33 6.13 -4.09
CA MET A 66 -10.64 5.54 -3.75
C MET A 66 -10.63 4.03 -3.89
N TRP A 67 -10.09 3.50 -4.99
CA TRP A 67 -9.92 2.05 -5.18
C TRP A 67 -9.13 1.40 -4.04
N ILE A 68 -8.01 2.00 -3.65
CA ILE A 68 -7.22 1.52 -2.50
C ILE A 68 -8.03 1.55 -1.20
N ALA A 69 -8.82 2.61 -0.99
CA ALA A 69 -9.66 2.72 0.20
C ALA A 69 -10.76 1.63 0.23
N GLN A 70 -11.40 1.37 -0.91
CA GLN A 70 -12.40 0.31 -1.06
C GLN A 70 -11.78 -1.08 -0.81
N ALA A 71 -10.64 -1.38 -1.43
CA ALA A 71 -9.94 -2.65 -1.23
C ALA A 71 -9.57 -2.90 0.24
N ARG A 72 -9.22 -1.86 1.00
CA ARG A 72 -8.97 -1.99 2.45
C ARG A 72 -10.23 -2.35 3.25
N ILE A 73 -11.41 -1.94 2.78
CA ILE A 73 -12.69 -2.31 3.39
C ILE A 73 -13.03 -3.75 3.03
N GLU A 74 -12.94 -4.11 1.75
CA GLU A 74 -13.18 -5.47 1.26
C GLU A 74 -12.31 -6.50 1.99
N ASN A 75 -11.01 -6.22 2.18
CA ASN A 75 -10.09 -7.08 2.94
C ASN A 75 -10.47 -7.27 4.43
N ARG A 76 -11.39 -6.47 4.96
CA ARG A 76 -11.88 -6.57 6.34
C ARG A 76 -13.24 -7.25 6.44
N LEU A 77 -13.97 -7.35 5.34
CA LEU A 77 -15.29 -7.96 5.27
C LEU A 77 -15.18 -9.39 4.74
N GLY A 78 -16.26 -10.16 4.86
CA GLY A 78 -16.39 -11.46 4.22
C GLY A 78 -16.86 -11.32 2.78
N ASP A 79 -17.07 -12.46 2.13
CA ASP A 79 -17.59 -12.53 0.77
C ASP A 79 -18.86 -11.69 0.63
N HIS A 80 -19.01 -11.01 -0.51
CA HIS A 80 -20.15 -10.15 -0.81
C HIS A 80 -20.40 -9.08 0.26
N LEU A 81 -19.33 -8.53 0.85
CA LEU A 81 -19.38 -7.53 1.93
C LEU A 81 -20.11 -8.03 3.18
N SER A 82 -20.14 -9.34 3.41
CA SER A 82 -20.77 -9.93 4.59
C SER A 82 -20.00 -9.64 5.87
N ARG A 83 -20.71 -9.64 7.01
CA ARG A 83 -20.10 -9.38 8.32
C ARG A 83 -19.31 -10.61 8.80
N PRO A 84 -18.00 -10.51 9.09
CA PRO A 84 -17.24 -11.60 9.69
C PRO A 84 -17.74 -11.97 11.09
N LYS A 85 -17.64 -13.26 11.45
CA LYS A 85 -18.20 -13.86 12.69
C LYS A 85 -17.94 -13.05 13.97
N PHE A 86 -16.74 -12.50 14.14
CA PHE A 86 -16.32 -11.80 15.35
C PHE A 86 -16.27 -10.27 15.24
N MET A 87 -16.74 -9.70 14.12
CA MET A 87 -16.78 -8.25 13.94
C MET A 87 -17.94 -7.65 14.75
N ARG A 88 -17.70 -6.58 15.50
CA ARG A 88 -18.79 -5.84 16.18
C ARG A 88 -19.71 -5.22 15.14
N GLN A 89 -21.03 -5.29 15.36
CA GLN A 89 -22.04 -4.79 14.41
C GLN A 89 -21.80 -3.32 14.02
N LYS A 90 -21.54 -2.44 15.00
CA LYS A 90 -21.20 -1.03 14.75
C LYS A 90 -20.00 -0.83 13.82
N THR A 91 -18.96 -1.66 13.96
CA THR A 91 -17.78 -1.60 13.07
C THR A 91 -18.14 -2.04 11.65
N TYR A 92 -18.95 -3.09 11.54
CA TYR A 92 -19.45 -3.56 10.25
C TYR A 92 -20.30 -2.50 9.54
N ASP A 93 -21.27 -1.91 10.24
CA ASP A 93 -22.15 -0.89 9.67
C ASP A 93 -21.35 0.33 9.21
N SER A 94 -20.37 0.77 10.02
CA SER A 94 -19.47 1.88 9.65
C SER A 94 -18.61 1.57 8.43
N LEU A 95 -18.10 0.33 8.30
CA LEU A 95 -17.34 -0.08 7.13
C LEU A 95 -18.21 -0.15 5.88
N ARG A 96 -19.42 -0.67 6.02
CA ARG A 96 -20.38 -0.82 4.93
C ARG A 96 -20.89 0.53 4.44
N ALA A 97 -21.21 1.46 5.34
CA ALA A 97 -21.55 2.84 4.97
C ALA A 97 -20.41 3.48 4.17
N ARG A 98 -19.18 3.39 4.68
CA ARG A 98 -18.00 3.92 3.99
C ARG A 98 -17.76 3.28 2.62
N TYR A 99 -18.07 1.99 2.44
CA TYR A 99 -17.98 1.32 1.14
C TYR A 99 -18.92 1.99 0.13
N TRP A 100 -20.19 2.19 0.50
CA TRP A 100 -21.18 2.83 -0.37
C TRP A 100 -20.84 4.29 -0.65
N ASP A 101 -20.33 5.03 0.34
CA ASP A 101 -19.87 6.40 0.12
C ASP A 101 -18.74 6.47 -0.92
N LEU A 102 -17.78 5.54 -0.85
CA LEU A 102 -16.68 5.47 -1.82
C LEU A 102 -17.18 5.09 -3.22
N GLU A 103 -18.13 4.17 -3.32
CA GLU A 103 -18.73 3.78 -4.58
C GLU A 103 -19.49 4.93 -5.24
N ALA A 104 -20.36 5.62 -4.48
CA ALA A 104 -21.06 6.80 -4.94
C ALA A 104 -20.09 7.90 -5.40
N THR A 105 -19.06 8.20 -4.60
CA THR A 105 -18.10 9.23 -4.98
C THR A 105 -17.30 8.86 -6.25
N ARG A 106 -17.04 7.56 -6.47
CA ARG A 106 -16.39 7.09 -7.70
C ARG A 106 -17.31 7.24 -8.90
N GLU A 107 -18.60 6.93 -8.74
CA GLU A 107 -19.61 7.11 -9.79
C GLU A 107 -19.74 8.60 -10.16
N ASP A 108 -19.82 9.48 -9.17
CA ASP A 108 -19.81 10.93 -9.38
C ASP A 108 -18.55 11.39 -10.14
N ALA A 109 -17.37 10.94 -9.71
CA ALA A 109 -16.12 11.27 -10.37
C ALA A 109 -16.04 10.75 -11.82
N PHE A 110 -16.63 9.59 -12.09
CA PHE A 110 -16.74 9.03 -13.43
C PHE A 110 -17.69 9.86 -14.30
N CYS A 111 -18.87 10.22 -13.78
CA CYS A 111 -19.82 11.08 -14.46
C CYS A 111 -19.20 12.45 -14.79
N ASP A 112 -18.52 13.08 -13.84
CA ASP A 112 -17.78 14.33 -14.04
C ASP A 112 -16.73 14.21 -15.15
N PHE A 113 -15.96 13.12 -15.14
CA PHE A 113 -14.95 12.85 -16.14
C PHE A 113 -15.57 12.64 -17.53
N ALA A 114 -16.62 11.82 -17.63
CA ALA A 114 -17.33 11.55 -18.87
C ALA A 114 -18.00 12.82 -19.44
N ALA A 115 -18.56 13.67 -18.58
CA ALA A 115 -19.10 14.97 -18.97
C ALA A 115 -18.01 15.90 -19.53
N ARG A 116 -16.84 15.97 -18.90
CA ARG A 116 -15.69 16.74 -19.41
C ARG A 116 -15.19 16.25 -20.76
N LEU A 117 -15.34 14.95 -21.05
CA LEU A 117 -15.01 14.35 -22.34
C LEU A 117 -16.16 14.45 -23.36
N GLY A 118 -17.32 14.99 -22.99
CA GLY A 118 -18.49 15.10 -23.88
C GLY A 118 -19.19 13.76 -24.16
N LEU A 119 -18.98 12.74 -23.31
CA LEU A 119 -19.56 11.41 -23.45
C LEU A 119 -20.94 11.28 -22.80
N LEU A 120 -21.30 12.23 -21.93
CA LEU A 120 -22.65 12.38 -21.37
C LEU A 120 -23.27 13.65 -21.97
N ARG A 121 -24.45 13.52 -22.57
CA ARG A 121 -25.28 14.63 -23.10
C ARG A 121 -26.43 14.91 -22.15
#